data_AF-A0A068SZN2-F1
#
_entry.id   AF-A0A068SZN2-F1
#
_cell.length_a   1.000
_cell.length_b   1.000
_cell.length_c   1.000
_cell.angle_alpha   90.00
_cell.angle_beta   90.00
_cell.angle_gamma   90.00
#
_symmetry.space_group_name_H-M   'P 1'
#
loop_
_entity.id
_entity.type
_entity.pdbx_description
1 polymer ?
#
loop_
_entity_poly.entity_id
_entity_poly.type
_entity_poly.pdbx_seq_one_letter_code
_entity_poly.pdbx_strand_id
1 'polypeptide(L)' 'MQICDFCEKEIPDHTAVCPHCHKLQMSPGEQRTHGRRIVLVAALTVLTMGVAVAYQYFRHGILPHFG' A
#
# COMPACT_ATOMS: atom_id res chain seq x y z
N MET A 1 1.17 8.49 -28.23
CA MET A 1 0.59 9.74 -27.72
C MET A 1 -0.43 9.35 -26.67
N GLN A 2 -0.54 10.07 -25.55
CA GLN A 2 -1.54 9.79 -24.52
C GLN A 2 -2.55 10.94 -24.43
N ILE A 3 -3.77 10.66 -23.99
CA ILE A 3 -4.81 11.67 -23.77
C ILE A 3 -4.82 12.04 -22.28
N CYS A 4 -4.89 13.33 -21.96
CA CYS A 4 -5.02 13.75 -20.57
C CYS A 4 -6.42 13.46 -20.03
N ASP A 5 -6.51 12.76 -18.89
CA ASP A 5 -7.80 12.38 -18.27
C ASP A 5 -8.63 13.58 -17.77
N PHE A 6 -8.03 14.77 -17.66
CA PHE A 6 -8.71 15.97 -17.16
C PHE A 6 -9.23 16.89 -18.25
N CYS A 7 -8.49 17.03 -19.35
CA CYS A 7 -8.80 18.01 -20.40
C CYS A 7 -8.92 17.39 -21.79
N GLU A 8 -8.80 16.06 -21.89
CA GLU A 8 -9.00 15.26 -23.10
C GLU A 8 -8.13 15.70 -24.29
N LYS A 9 -7.03 16.40 -24.00
CA LYS A 9 -6.06 16.85 -24.99
C LYS A 9 -4.93 15.85 -25.15
N GLU A 10 -4.43 15.78 -26.38
CA GLU A 10 -3.27 15.02 -26.76
C GLU A 10 -2.03 15.58 -26.06
N ILE A 11 -1.29 14.70 -25.38
CA ILE A 11 -0.06 15.05 -24.69
C ILE A 11 1.04 14.05 -25.03
N PRO A 12 2.32 14.47 -24.98
CA PRO A 12 3.43 13.57 -25.27
C PRO A 12 3.43 12.40 -24.30
N ASP A 13 3.72 11.21 -24.80
CA ASP A 13 4.03 10.06 -23.96
C ASP A 13 5.19 10.44 -23.02
N HIS A 14 5.14 9.99 -21.76
CA HIS A 14 6.10 10.32 -20.70
C HIS A 14 5.98 11.72 -20.06
N THR A 15 4.94 12.50 -20.36
CA THR A 15 4.71 13.77 -19.66
C THR A 15 3.94 13.53 -18.35
N ALA A 16 4.59 13.79 -17.21
CA ALA A 16 3.97 13.67 -15.88
C ALA A 16 2.95 14.78 -15.58
N VAL A 17 3.06 15.92 -16.26
CA VAL A 17 2.19 17.09 -16.09
C VAL A 17 1.63 17.50 -17.44
N CYS A 18 0.32 17.66 -17.55
CA CYS A 18 -0.29 18.12 -18.80
C CYS A 18 0.09 19.60 -19.07
N PRO A 19 0.65 19.95 -20.25
CA PRO A 19 0.98 21.34 -20.60
C PRO A 19 -0.23 22.25 -20.77
N HIS A 20 -1.44 21.69 -20.90
CA HIS A 20 -2.67 22.48 -21.08
C HIS A 20 -3.36 22.81 -19.76
N CYS A 21 -3.55 21.81 -18.90
CA CYS A 21 -4.29 21.97 -17.65
C CYS A 21 -3.40 21.98 -16.40
N HIS A 22 -2.09 21.77 -16.55
CA HIS A 22 -1.09 21.71 -15.49
C HIS A 22 -1.41 20.70 -14.36
N LYS A 23 -2.27 19.71 -14.64
CA LYS A 23 -2.56 18.62 -13.71
C LYS A 23 -1.56 17.49 -13.88
N LEU A 24 -1.22 16.83 -12.77
CA LEU A 24 -0.41 15.61 -12.81
C LEU A 24 -1.21 14.48 -13.46
N GLN A 25 -0.71 13.94 -14.56
CA GLN A 25 -1.14 12.66 -15.07
C GLN A 25 -0.60 11.60 -14.12
N MET A 26 -1.51 10.90 -13.41
CA MET A 26 -1.11 9.71 -12.68
C MET A 26 -0.64 8.66 -13.68
N SER A 27 0.68 8.53 -13.83
CA SER A 27 1.25 7.53 -14.71
C SER A 27 0.84 6.14 -14.23
N PRO A 28 0.33 5.25 -15.10
CA PRO A 28 -0.16 3.92 -14.72
C PRO A 28 0.93 3.00 -14.13
N GLY A 29 2.21 3.41 -14.18
CA GLY A 29 3.34 2.70 -13.57
C GLY A 29 3.43 2.83 -12.04
N GLU A 30 2.86 3.87 -11.43
CA GLU A 30 3.06 4.13 -9.99
C GLU A 30 1.98 3.50 -9.09
N GLN A 31 0.83 3.10 -9.65
CA GLN A 31 -0.22 2.42 -8.88
C GLN A 31 0.12 0.96 -8.53
N ARG A 32 0.89 0.26 -9.37
CA ARG A 32 1.16 -1.18 -9.16
C ARG A 32 2.10 -1.47 -7.99
N THR A 33 3.02 -0.55 -7.68
CA THR A 33 3.98 -0.73 -6.58
C THR A 33 3.37 -0.41 -5.22
N HIS A 34 2.36 0.46 -5.18
CA HIS A 34 1.72 0.89 -3.93
C HIS A 34 0.79 -0.19 -3.36
N GLY A 35 -0.04 -0.82 -4.20
CA GLY A 35 -0.95 -1.89 -3.77
C GLY A 35 -0.19 -3.10 -3.20
N ARG A 36 0.89 -3.54 -3.86
CA ARG A 36 1.69 -4.68 -3.40
C ARG A 36 2.43 -4.40 -2.09
N ARG A 37 2.94 -3.17 -1.90
CA ARG A 37 3.56 -2.77 -0.62
C ARG A 37 2.54 -2.72 0.51
N ILE A 38 1.36 -2.16 0.29
CA ILE A 38 0.30 -2.09 1.30
C ILE A 38 -0.13 -3.50 1.73
N VAL A 39 -0.31 -4.42 0.76
CA VAL A 39 -0.66 -5.82 1.06
C VAL A 39 0.44 -6.53 1.83
N LEU A 40 1.72 -6.33 1.48
CA LEU A 40 2.85 -6.90 2.20
C LEU A 40 2.94 -6.39 3.65
N VAL A 41 2.77 -5.08 3.84
CA VAL A 41 2.77 -4.47 5.18
C VAL A 41 1.62 -5.05 5.99
N ALA A 42 0.39 -5.06 5.45
CA ALA A 42 -0.77 -5.61 6.14
C ALA A 42 -0.59 -7.08 6.53
N ALA A 43 -0.04 -7.91 5.63
CA ALA A 43 0.23 -9.33 5.92
C ALA A 43 1.25 -9.50 7.05
N LEU A 44 2.33 -8.71 7.07
CA LEU A 44 3.32 -8.73 8.15
C LEU A 44 2.71 -8.28 9.49
N THR A 45 1.83 -7.27 9.49
CA THR A 45 1.15 -6.82 10.70
C THR A 45 0.25 -7.91 11.27
N VAL A 46 -0.54 -8.59 10.43
CA VAL A 46 -1.41 -9.70 10.86
C VAL A 46 -0.57 -10.86 11.41
N LEU A 47 0.55 -11.19 10.75
CA LEU A 47 1.44 -12.26 11.18
C LEU A 47 2.05 -11.97 12.56
N THR A 48 2.61 -10.77 12.74
CA THR A 48 3.24 -10.35 14.01
C THR A 48 2.23 -10.24 15.14
N MET A 49 1.01 -9.74 14.86
CA MET A 49 -0.06 -9.65 15.85
C MET A 49 -0.58 -11.04 16.26
N GLY A 50 -0.72 -11.97 15.31
CA GLY A 50 -1.08 -13.35 15.60
C GLY A 50 -0.04 -14.07 16.47
N VAL A 51 1.25 -13.90 16.15
CA VAL A 51 2.36 -14.43 16.97
C VAL A 51 2.35 -13.83 18.37
N ALA A 52 2.13 -12.51 18.50
CA ALA A 52 2.08 -11.84 19.79
C ALA A 52 0.91 -12.32 20.65
N VAL A 53 -0.28 -12.47 20.06
CA VAL A 53 -1.46 -13.01 20.77
C VAL A 53 -1.24 -14.46 21.18
N ALA A 54 -0.68 -15.29 20.30
CA ALA A 54 -0.30 -16.66 20.63
C ALA A 54 0.74 -16.67 21.76
N TYR A 55 1.73 -15.80 21.73
CA TYR A 55 2.74 -15.66 22.80
C TYR A 55 2.12 -15.24 24.12
N GLN A 56 1.20 -14.28 24.12
CA GLN A 56 0.48 -13.84 25.31
C GLN A 56 -0.38 -14.99 25.87
N TYR A 57 -1.06 -15.74 25.00
CA TYR A 57 -1.84 -16.90 25.38
C TYR A 57 -0.97 -18.02 25.97
N PHE A 58 0.17 -18.32 25.36
CA PHE A 58 1.14 -19.29 25.89
C PHE A 58 1.75 -18.82 27.22
N ARG A 59 2.07 -17.52 27.32
CA ARG A 59 2.66 -16.93 28.52
C ARG A 59 1.65 -16.82 29.68
N HIS A 60 0.37 -16.59 29.39
CA HIS A 60 -0.71 -16.59 30.38
C HIS A 60 -1.34 -17.98 30.62
N GLY A 61 -1.00 -19.00 29.83
CA GLY A 61 -1.62 -20.34 29.88
C GLY A 61 -0.90 -21.39 30.74
N ILE A 62 0.28 -21.10 31.29
CA ILE A 62 0.95 -21.97 32.28
C ILE A 62 1.78 -21.12 33.27
N LEU A 63 1.12 -20.39 34.16
CA LEU A 63 1.64 -20.21 35.52
C LEU A 63 0.63 -20.86 36.47
N PRO A 64 0.88 -22.08 37.00
CA PRO A 64 0.22 -22.46 38.24
C PRO A 64 0.63 -21.40 39.28
N HIS A 65 -0.36 -20.81 39.92
CA HIS A 65 -0.19 -19.92 41.06
C HIS A 65 0.42 -20.73 42.21
N PHE A 66 1.75 -20.87 42.24
CA PHE A 66 2.49 -21.24 43.44
C PHE A 66 2.95 -19.94 44.09
N GLY A 67 2.06 -19.39 44.90
CA GLY A 67 2.23 -18.18 45.70
C GLY A 67 1.01 -18.05 46.58
#